data_AF-A0A925ZUT0-F1
#
_entry.id   AF-A0A925ZUT0-F1
#
_cell.length_a   1.000
_cell.length_b   1.000
_cell.length_c   1.000
_cell.angle_alpha   90.00
_cell.angle_beta   90.00
_cell.angle_gamma   90.00
#
_symmetry.space_group_name_H-M   'P 1'
#
loop_
_entity.id
_entity.type
_entity.pdbx_description
1 polymer ?
#
loop_
_entity_poly.entity_id
_entity_poly.type
_entity_poly.pdbx_seq_one_letter_code
_entity_poly.pdbx_strand_id
1 'polypeptide(L)' 'GAGDAALGAPFRSVAVVINARTTTQTFVAPELVEMPLALHPLQADSHDPALREARFDAATGAFSVPARTAAVFVRIP' A
#
# COMPACT_ATOMS: atom_id res chain seq x y z
N GLY A 1 7.91 23.47 14.40
CA GLY A 1 8.37 24.07 13.14
C GLY A 1 7.58 23.45 12.02
N ALA A 2 7.15 24.25 11.04
CA ALA A 2 6.18 23.90 9.99
C ALA A 2 6.37 22.50 9.39
N GLY A 3 5.34 21.65 9.47
CA GLY A 3 5.35 20.29 8.93
C GLY A 3 3.96 19.67 8.72
N ASP A 4 2.95 20.14 9.46
CA ASP A 4 1.56 19.66 9.33
C ASP A 4 0.69 20.54 8.42
N ALA A 5 1.30 21.19 7.42
CA ALA A 5 0.51 21.66 6.29
C ALA A 5 0.04 20.40 5.57
N ALA A 6 -1.17 19.94 5.88
CA ALA A 6 -1.82 18.84 5.20
C ALA A 6 -1.65 19.06 3.70
N LEU A 7 -0.73 18.32 3.09
CA LEU A 7 -0.63 18.22 1.65
C LEU A 7 -2.04 17.86 1.22
N GLY A 8 -2.66 18.62 0.31
CA GLY A 8 -4.11 18.53 0.01
C GLY A 8 -4.63 17.16 -0.47
N ALA A 9 -3.84 16.10 -0.36
CA ALA A 9 -4.26 14.71 -0.43
C ALA A 9 -5.00 14.29 0.86
N PRO A 10 -6.10 13.52 0.76
CA PRO A 10 -6.92 13.12 1.89
C PRO A 10 -6.29 12.01 2.76
N PHE A 11 -4.99 11.76 2.63
CA PHE A 11 -4.33 10.59 3.23
C PHE A 11 -3.35 11.01 4.31
N ARG A 12 -3.44 10.38 5.48
CA ARG A 12 -2.56 10.64 6.63
C ARG A 12 -1.20 9.96 6.49
N SER A 13 -1.13 8.88 5.72
CA SER A 13 0.09 8.10 5.51
C SER A 13 0.01 7.36 4.17
N VAL A 14 1.17 7.13 3.56
CA VAL A 14 1.30 6.39 2.30
C VAL A 14 2.45 5.39 2.44
N ALA A 15 2.21 4.14 2.08
CA ALA A 15 3.24 3.12 1.92
C ALA A 15 3.32 2.74 0.43
N VAL A 16 4.53 2.71 -0.12
CA VAL A 16 4.77 2.34 -1.52
C VAL A 16 5.63 1.09 -1.55
N VAL A 17 5.13 0.03 -2.18
CA VAL A 17 5.82 -1.25 -2.28
C VAL A 17 6.04 -1.58 -3.75
N ILE A 18 7.31 -1.79 -4.13
CA ILE A 18 7.71 -2.08 -5.51
C ILE A 18 8.23 -3.52 -5.56
N ASN A 19 7.47 -4.40 -6.19
CA ASN A 19 7.91 -5.75 -6.50
C ASN A 19 8.46 -5.81 -7.92
N ALA A 20 9.78 -5.66 -8.05
CA ALA A 20 10.46 -5.83 -9.32
C ALA A 20 10.68 -7.29 -9.72
N ARG A 21 10.26 -8.30 -8.93
CA ARG A 21 10.45 -9.72 -9.26
C ARG A 21 9.37 -10.23 -10.20
N THR A 22 9.62 -11.39 -10.81
CA THR A 22 8.68 -12.09 -11.72
C THR A 22 7.68 -12.97 -10.99
N THR A 23 7.67 -12.95 -9.66
CA THR A 23 6.74 -13.71 -8.82
C THR A 23 6.16 -12.79 -7.76
N THR A 24 4.97 -13.14 -7.23
CA THR A 24 4.38 -12.48 -6.07
C THR A 24 5.35 -12.52 -4.89
N GLN A 25 5.48 -11.42 -4.18
CA GLN A 25 6.32 -11.31 -2.99
C GLN A 25 5.48 -10.90 -1.79
N THR A 26 5.93 -11.32 -0.62
CA THR A 26 5.41 -10.83 0.66
C THR A 26 6.51 -10.04 1.36
N PHE A 27 6.20 -8.80 1.73
CA PHE A 27 7.09 -7.91 2.47
C PHE A 27 6.47 -7.65 3.84
N VAL A 28 7.23 -7.86 4.92
CA VAL A 28 6.73 -7.67 6.29
C VAL A 28 7.33 -6.40 6.88
N ALA A 29 6.47 -5.53 7.40
CA ALA A 29 6.83 -4.30 8.12
C ALA A 29 6.11 -4.32 9.48
N PRO A 30 6.71 -4.93 10.53
CA PRO A 30 6.07 -5.09 11.83
C PRO A 30 5.63 -3.77 12.47
N GLU A 31 6.30 -2.67 12.16
CA GLU A 31 5.98 -1.32 12.61
C GLU A 31 4.64 -0.78 12.08
N LEU A 32 4.04 -1.45 11.08
CA LEU A 32 2.75 -1.08 10.49
C LEU A 32 1.59 -1.98 10.95
N VAL A 33 1.83 -2.91 11.87
CA VAL A 33 0.78 -3.74 12.48
C VAL A 33 -0.32 -2.85 13.09
N GLU A 34 -1.58 -3.29 12.95
CA GLU A 34 -2.80 -2.56 13.33
C GLU A 34 -3.05 -1.24 12.56
N MET A 35 -2.22 -0.88 11.57
CA MET A 35 -2.50 0.31 10.75
C MET A 35 -3.61 0.02 9.73
N PRO A 36 -4.60 0.91 9.57
CA PRO A 36 -5.67 0.74 8.59
C PRO A 36 -5.22 1.18 7.19
N LEU A 37 -4.20 0.52 6.65
CA LEU A 37 -3.73 0.74 5.28
C LEU A 37 -4.58 -0.09 4.30
N ALA A 38 -5.01 0.54 3.22
CA ALA A 38 -5.72 -0.11 2.12
C ALA A 38 -5.09 0.26 0.78
N LEU A 39 -5.27 -0.59 -0.24
CA LEU A 39 -4.81 -0.29 -1.59
C LEU A 39 -5.45 1.03 -2.06
N HIS A 40 -4.67 1.90 -2.69
CA HIS A 40 -5.16 3.20 -3.16
C HIS A 40 -6.36 3.01 -4.11
N PRO A 41 -7.46 3.79 -3.98
CA PRO A 41 -8.70 3.55 -4.75
C PRO A 41 -8.51 3.43 -6.26
N LEU A 42 -7.65 4.28 -6.84
CA LEU A 42 -7.32 4.20 -8.28
C LEU A 42 -6.66 2.86 -8.68
N GLN A 43 -5.87 2.27 -7.78
CA GLN A 43 -5.25 0.97 -8.04
C GLN A 43 -6.20 -0.20 -7.77
N ALA A 44 -7.13 -0.05 -6.82
CA ALA A 44 -8.20 -1.01 -6.60
C ALA A 44 -9.17 -1.09 -7.81
N ASP A 45 -9.36 0.02 -8.52
CA ASP A 45 -10.13 0.10 -9.77
C ASP A 45 -9.24 0.05 -11.04
N SER A 46 -8.04 -0.53 -10.94
CA SER A 46 -7.11 -0.59 -12.06
C SER A 46 -7.61 -1.50 -13.20
N HIS A 47 -7.24 -1.13 -14.43
CA HIS A 47 -7.40 -1.97 -15.62
C HIS A 47 -6.40 -3.15 -15.63
N ASP A 48 -5.30 -3.05 -14.89
CA ASP A 48 -4.41 -4.18 -14.64
C ASP A 48 -5.03 -5.09 -13.59
N PRO A 49 -5.50 -6.30 -13.95
CA PRO A 49 -6.15 -7.19 -13.01
C PRO A 49 -5.23 -7.66 -11.89
N ALA A 50 -3.92 -7.80 -12.17
CA ALA A 50 -2.96 -8.29 -11.18
C ALA A 50 -2.79 -7.28 -10.05
N LEU A 51 -2.62 -5.99 -10.36
CA LEU A 51 -2.47 -4.94 -9.35
C LEU A 51 -3.60 -4.91 -8.31
N ARG A 52 -4.84 -5.24 -8.71
CA ARG A 52 -6.00 -5.29 -7.80
C ARG A 52 -5.87 -6.36 -6.70
N GLU A 53 -5.00 -7.35 -6.90
CA GLU A 53 -4.74 -8.41 -5.92
C GLU A 53 -3.72 -7.99 -4.84
N ALA A 54 -3.07 -6.83 -4.98
CA ALA A 54 -2.15 -6.32 -3.98
C ALA A 54 -2.90 -6.02 -2.66
N ARG A 55 -2.39 -6.55 -1.55
CA ARG A 55 -3.08 -6.49 -0.25
C ARG A 55 -2.13 -6.21 0.90
N PHE A 56 -2.66 -5.59 1.95
CA PHE A 56 -2.00 -5.43 3.23
C PHE A 56 -2.80 -6.20 4.30
N ASP A 57 -2.11 -7.00 5.09
CA ASP A 57 -2.66 -7.67 6.27
C ASP A 57 -2.23 -6.89 7.53
N ALA A 58 -3.20 -6.19 8.13
CA ALA A 58 -2.96 -5.37 9.31
C ALA A 58 -2.57 -6.18 10.55
N ALA A 59 -2.97 -7.45 10.66
CA ALA A 59 -2.64 -8.28 11.81
C ALA A 59 -1.16 -8.68 11.84
N THR A 60 -0.53 -8.76 10.67
CA THR A 60 0.86 -9.22 10.51
C THR A 60 1.80 -8.13 9.99
N GLY A 61 1.28 -7.00 9.53
CA GLY A 61 2.06 -5.96 8.87
C GLY A 61 2.60 -6.40 7.51
N ALA A 62 1.95 -7.37 6.85
CA ALA A 62 2.45 -7.98 5.63
C ALA A 62 1.78 -7.42 4.36
N PHE A 63 2.58 -6.97 3.41
CA PHE A 63 2.17 -6.62 2.07
C PHE A 63 2.39 -7.79 1.13
N SER A 64 1.33 -8.26 0.47
CA SER A 64 1.44 -9.21 -0.63
C SER A 64 1.28 -8.46 -1.95
N VAL A 65 2.32 -8.48 -2.79
CA VAL A 65 2.40 -7.68 -4.02
C VAL A 65 2.70 -8.59 -5.22
N PRO A 66 1.86 -8.58 -6.27
CA PRO A 66 2.07 -9.36 -7.48
C PRO A 66 3.39 -9.06 -8.19
N ALA A 67 3.76 -9.93 -9.13
CA ALA A 67 4.96 -9.77 -9.95
C ALA A 67 4.93 -8.45 -10.74
N ARG A 68 6.09 -7.77 -10.82
CA ARG A 68 6.28 -6.54 -11.64
C ARG A 68 5.27 -5.43 -11.33
N THR A 69 4.95 -5.23 -10.05
CA THR A 69 3.92 -4.27 -9.61
C THR A 69 4.50 -3.20 -8.69
N ALA A 70 4.00 -1.97 -8.82
CA ALA A 70 4.14 -0.92 -7.81
C ALA A 70 2.78 -0.66 -7.16
N ALA A 71 2.63 -1.08 -5.91
CA ALA A 71 1.40 -0.95 -5.14
C ALA A 71 1.53 0.17 -4.09
N VAL A 72 0.52 1.03 -4.04
CA VAL A 72 0.43 2.17 -3.13
C VAL A 72 -0.70 1.89 -2.15
N PHE A 73 -0.37 1.89 -0.87
CA PHE A 73 -1.33 1.73 0.22
C PHE A 73 -1.47 3.06 0.95
N VAL A 74 -2.70 3.44 1.26
CA VAL A 74 -3.02 4.71 1.91
C VAL A 74 -3.81 4.48 3.18
N ARG A 75 -3.58 5.39 4.13
CA ARG A 75 -4.38 5.50 5.34
C ARG A 75 -5.29 6.71 5.22
N ILE A 76 -6.58 6.43 5.12
CA ILE A 76 -7.64 7.44 5.17
C ILE A 76 -7.87 7.78 6.66
N PRO A 77 -8.18 9.04 7.03
CA PRO A 77 -8.40 9.46 8.41
C PRO A 77 -9.36 8.58 9.22
#